data_AF-A0A8J6B0C8-F1
#
_entry.id   AF-A0A8J6B0C8-F1
#
_cell.length_a   1.000
_cell.length_b   1.000
_cell.length_c   1.000
_cell.angle_alpha   90.00
_cell.angle_beta   90.00
_cell.angle_gamma   90.00
#
_symmetry.space_group_name_H-M   'P 1'
#
loop_
_entity.id
_entity.type
_entity.pdbx_description
1 polymer ?
#
loop_
_entity_poly.entity_id
_entity_poly.type
_entity_poly.pdbx_seq_one_letter_code
_entity_poly.pdbx_strand_id
1 'polypeptide(L)'
;MQKSPPSVAVLKSSGVFLIFLGKVFVVCFTVFGGLMAFNYHRELHVWVIPLLLVAFFAYLVAHSFLSLFETVVHSLLMCYAIDMETNDGSSEKPYFMDQDLMVSVLDLHV
;
A
#
# COMPACT_ATOMS: atom_id res chain seq x y z
N MET A 1 -19.72 0.46 20.76
CA MET A 1 -19.77 0.60 19.29
C MET A 1 -18.98 1.85 18.93
N GLN A 2 -17.70 1.68 18.59
CA GLN A 2 -16.79 2.80 18.27
C GLN A 2 -17.19 3.37 16.91
N LYS A 3 -17.88 4.52 16.91
CA LYS A 3 -18.30 5.20 15.69
C LYS A 3 -17.06 5.93 15.13
N SER A 4 -16.27 5.22 14.33
CA SER A 4 -15.07 5.77 13.70
C SER A 4 -15.43 7.03 12.90
N PRO A 5 -14.69 8.14 13.04
CA PRO A 5 -14.98 9.38 12.32
C PRO A 5 -14.96 9.13 10.80
N PRO A 6 -15.86 9.77 10.03
CA PRO A 6 -16.01 9.54 8.59
C PRO A 6 -14.69 9.72 7.80
N SER A 7 -13.81 10.62 8.25
CA SER A 7 -12.53 10.90 7.60
C SER A 7 -11.51 9.77 7.74
N VAL A 8 -11.51 9.03 8.85
CA VAL A 8 -10.62 7.85 9.03
C VAL A 8 -11.06 6.72 8.11
N ALA A 9 -12.37 6.62 7.84
CA ALA A 9 -12.91 5.66 6.89
C ALA A 9 -12.50 6.00 5.44
N VAL A 10 -12.49 7.28 5.08
CA VAL A 10 -12.04 7.76 3.75
C VAL A 10 -10.57 7.48 3.54
N LEU A 11 -9.72 7.74 4.54
CA LEU A 11 -8.27 7.45 4.46
C LEU A 11 -7.99 5.94 4.37
N LYS A 12 -8.73 5.12 5.12
CA LYS A 12 -8.69 3.66 4.97
C LYS A 12 -9.11 3.23 3.57
N SER A 13 -10.14 3.86 3.00
CA SER A 13 -10.64 3.53 1.67
C SER A 13 -9.65 3.86 0.55
N SER A 14 -8.95 5.01 0.62
CA SER A 14 -7.97 5.40 -0.40
C SER A 14 -6.70 4.56 -0.35
N GLY A 15 -6.23 4.18 0.85
CA GLY A 15 -5.10 3.27 1.02
C GLY A 15 -5.37 1.89 0.39
N VAL A 16 -6.54 1.31 0.66
CA VAL A 16 -6.94 0.01 0.10
C VAL A 16 -7.01 0.04 -1.44
N PHE A 17 -7.44 1.16 -2.04
CA PHE A 17 -7.47 1.33 -3.50
C PHE A 17 -6.07 1.41 -4.12
N LEU A 18 -5.15 2.17 -3.51
CA LEU A 18 -3.77 2.26 -3.99
C LEU A 18 -3.03 0.92 -3.91
N ILE A 19 -3.31 0.14 -2.87
CA ILE A 19 -2.75 -1.22 -2.71
C ILE A 19 -3.33 -2.19 -3.75
N PHE A 20 -4.61 -2.08 -4.04
CA PHE A 20 -5.24 -2.84 -5.14
C PHE A 20 -4.60 -2.49 -6.49
N LEU A 21 -4.40 -1.20 -6.78
CA LEU A 21 -3.70 -0.75 -7.98
C LEU A 21 -2.26 -1.26 -8.05
N GLY A 22 -1.53 -1.28 -6.92
CA GLY A 22 -0.19 -1.85 -6.84
C GLY A 22 -0.15 -3.34 -7.20
N LYS A 23 -1.13 -4.13 -6.72
CA LYS A 23 -1.24 -5.57 -7.06
C LYS A 23 -1.50 -5.76 -8.56
N VAL A 24 -2.45 -5.00 -9.11
CA VAL A 24 -2.78 -5.06 -10.54
C VAL A 24 -1.59 -4.64 -11.41
N PHE A 25 -0.89 -3.58 -11.02
CA PHE A 25 0.27 -3.07 -11.74
C PHE A 25 1.41 -4.09 -11.82
N VAL A 26 1.80 -4.72 -10.70
CA VAL A 26 2.88 -5.72 -10.72
C VAL A 26 2.49 -6.94 -11.56
N VAL A 27 1.24 -7.40 -11.48
CA VAL A 27 0.74 -8.51 -12.30
C VAL A 27 0.79 -8.15 -13.79
N CYS A 28 0.29 -6.97 -14.18
CA CYS A 28 0.32 -6.50 -15.56
C CYS A 28 1.75 -6.39 -16.13
N PHE A 29 2.68 -5.80 -15.37
CA PHE A 29 4.07 -5.63 -15.82
C PHE A 29 4.81 -6.97 -15.93
N THR A 30 4.57 -7.89 -15.01
CA THR A 30 5.21 -9.22 -15.07
C THR A 30 4.69 -10.03 -16.26
N VAL A 31 3.38 -10.00 -16.51
CA VAL A 31 2.76 -10.67 -17.66
C VAL A 31 3.22 -10.04 -18.97
N PHE A 32 3.23 -8.71 -19.07
CA PHE A 32 3.68 -8.00 -20.26
C PHE A 32 5.17 -8.21 -20.54
N GLY A 33 6.02 -8.07 -19.52
CA GLY A 33 7.46 -8.33 -19.62
C GLY A 33 7.77 -9.77 -20.00
N GLY A 34 7.06 -10.74 -19.42
CA GLY A 34 7.15 -12.14 -19.79
C GLY A 34 6.76 -12.38 -21.26
N LEU A 35 5.61 -11.85 -21.69
CA LEU A 35 5.17 -11.95 -23.09
C LEU A 35 6.20 -11.35 -24.06
N MET A 36 6.79 -10.20 -23.74
CA MET A 36 7.79 -9.55 -24.59
C MET A 36 9.10 -10.34 -24.66
N ALA A 37 9.58 -10.86 -23.52
CA ALA A 37 10.81 -11.65 -23.43
C ALA A 37 10.70 -13.00 -24.16
N PHE A 38 9.55 -13.67 -24.06
CA PHE A 38 9.33 -14.96 -24.72
C PHE A 38 8.95 -14.83 -26.20
N ASN A 39 8.31 -13.74 -26.64
CA ASN A 39 8.09 -13.50 -28.08
C ASN A 39 9.41 -13.36 -28.87
N TYR A 40 10.49 -12.94 -28.19
CA TYR A 40 11.80 -12.71 -28.81
C TYR A 40 12.56 -14.02 -29.12
N HIS A 41 12.26 -15.12 -28.43
CA HIS A 41 12.93 -16.41 -28.62
C HIS A 41 11.91 -17.52 -28.92
N ARG A 42 11.43 -17.56 -30.17
CA ARG A 42 10.47 -18.57 -30.69
C ARG A 42 10.97 -20.03 -30.73
N GLU A 43 12.23 -20.27 -30.37
CA GLU A 43 12.91 -21.57 -30.49
C GLU A 43 12.78 -22.46 -29.23
N LEU A 44 12.33 -21.93 -28.08
CA LEU A 44 12.21 -22.73 -26.85
C LEU A 44 10.86 -23.44 -26.81
N HIS A 45 10.84 -24.77 -26.94
CA HIS A 45 9.62 -25.58 -26.89
C HIS A 45 8.98 -25.69 -25.47
N VAL A 46 9.65 -25.19 -24.41
CA VAL A 46 9.25 -25.35 -22.99
C VAL A 46 9.26 -24.05 -22.17
N TRP A 47 9.01 -22.92 -22.84
CA TRP A 47 9.00 -21.56 -22.28
C TRP A 47 7.92 -21.27 -21.22
N VAL A 48 6.85 -22.06 -21.18
CA VAL A 48 5.71 -21.86 -20.26
C VAL A 48 6.11 -22.09 -18.80
N ILE A 49 6.95 -23.07 -18.51
CA ILE A 49 7.35 -23.41 -17.13
C ILE A 49 8.19 -22.29 -16.48
N PRO A 50 9.27 -21.78 -17.12
CA PRO A 50 10.00 -20.64 -16.58
C PRO A 50 9.13 -19.38 -16.46
N LEU A 51 8.22 -19.14 -17.41
CA LEU A 51 7.31 -18.00 -17.36
C LEU A 51 6.37 -18.07 -16.16
N LEU A 52 5.77 -19.24 -15.89
CA LEU A 52 4.92 -19.46 -14.72
C LEU A 52 5.69 -19.31 -13.41
N LEU A 53 6.95 -19.79 -13.37
CA LEU A 53 7.79 -19.65 -12.19
C LEU A 53 8.10 -18.18 -11.89
N VAL A 54 8.48 -17.39 -12.89
CA VAL A 54 8.73 -15.95 -12.75
C VAL A 54 7.46 -15.21 -12.33
N ALA A 55 6.31 -15.52 -12.95
CA ALA A 55 5.03 -14.92 -12.59
C ALA A 55 4.65 -15.23 -11.13
N PHE A 56 4.87 -16.46 -10.68
CA PHE A 56 4.59 -16.87 -9.30
C PHE A 56 5.47 -16.14 -8.28
N PHE A 57 6.79 -16.08 -8.52
CA PHE A 57 7.69 -15.35 -7.62
C PHE A 57 7.40 -13.85 -7.60
N ALA A 58 7.12 -13.24 -8.75
CA ALA A 58 6.73 -11.83 -8.81
C ALA A 58 5.43 -11.57 -8.04
N TYR A 59 4.45 -12.46 -8.15
CA TYR A 59 3.22 -12.38 -7.36
C TYR A 59 3.50 -12.47 -5.85
N LEU A 60 4.32 -13.43 -5.41
CA LEU A 60 4.64 -13.59 -3.98
C LEU A 60 5.36 -12.36 -3.42
N VAL A 61 6.34 -11.82 -4.17
CA VAL A 61 7.07 -10.61 -3.79
C VAL A 61 6.11 -9.43 -3.72
N ALA A 62 5.33 -9.18 -4.77
CA ALA A 62 4.35 -8.10 -4.80
C ALA A 62 3.35 -8.20 -3.65
N HIS A 63 2.77 -9.39 -3.44
CA HIS A 63 1.82 -9.64 -2.38
C HIS A 63 2.42 -9.38 -1.00
N SER A 64 3.64 -9.83 -0.76
CA SER A 64 4.32 -9.66 0.53
C SER A 64 4.61 -8.18 0.82
N PHE A 65 5.24 -7.48 -0.12
CA PHE A 65 5.59 -6.06 0.06
C PHE A 65 4.36 -5.16 0.17
N LEU A 66 3.34 -5.37 -0.67
CA LEU A 66 2.12 -4.55 -0.63
C LEU A 66 1.31 -4.78 0.65
N SER A 67 1.25 -6.00 1.16
CA SER A 67 0.55 -6.31 2.41
C SER A 67 1.30 -5.77 3.64
N LEU A 68 2.63 -5.80 3.63
CA LEU A 68 3.44 -5.16 4.66
C LEU A 68 3.22 -3.64 4.67
N PHE A 69 3.25 -3.01 3.49
CA PHE A 69 3.00 -1.57 3.37
C PHE A 69 1.61 -1.19 3.88
N GLU A 70 0.58 -1.97 3.56
CA GLU A 70 -0.77 -1.79 4.10
C GLU A 70 -0.80 -1.80 5.63
N THR A 71 -0.16 -2.81 6.21
CA THR A 71 -0.18 -3.02 7.66
C THR A 71 0.54 -1.88 8.37
N VAL A 72 1.66 -1.41 7.83
CA VAL A 72 2.42 -0.29 8.39
C VAL A 72 1.61 1.00 8.28
N VAL A 73 1.03 1.32 7.12
CA VAL A 73 0.20 2.52 6.93
C VAL A 73 -1.00 2.51 7.86
N HIS A 74 -1.70 1.37 7.98
CA HIS A 74 -2.83 1.25 8.91
C HIS A 74 -2.41 1.51 10.37
N SER A 75 -1.27 0.97 10.78
CA SER A 75 -0.76 1.13 12.14
C SER A 75 -0.37 2.59 12.41
N LEU A 76 0.31 3.25 11.47
CA LEU A 76 0.66 4.67 11.57
C LEU A 76 -0.59 5.55 11.67
N LEU A 77 -1.61 5.28 10.86
CA LEU A 77 -2.88 6.01 10.91
C LEU A 77 -3.65 5.76 12.21
N MET A 78 -3.57 4.55 12.76
CA MET A 78 -4.16 4.26 14.06
C MET A 78 -3.42 5.02 15.18
N CYS A 79 -2.08 5.01 15.16
CA CYS A 79 -1.28 5.79 16.10
C CYS A 79 -1.59 7.29 16.00
N TYR A 80 -1.70 7.83 14.78
CA TYR A 80 -2.13 9.21 14.54
C TYR A 80 -3.50 9.50 15.16
N ALA A 81 -4.50 8.64 14.92
CA ALA A 81 -5.83 8.84 15.45
C ALA A 81 -5.85 8.83 16.99
N ILE A 82 -5.10 7.93 17.61
CA ILE A 82 -4.97 7.85 19.07
C ILE A 82 -4.22 9.07 19.63
N ASP A 83 -3.15 9.52 18.95
CA ASP A 83 -2.37 10.69 19.37
C ASP A 83 -3.22 11.96 19.36
N MET A 84 -4.03 12.13 18.30
CA MET A 84 -4.99 13.25 18.17
C MET A 84 -6.10 13.23 19.23
N GLU A 85 -6.53 12.05 19.69
CA GLU A 85 -7.57 11.91 20.72
C GLU A 85 -7.00 12.09 22.14
N THR A 86 -5.73 11.72 22.35
CA THR A 86 -5.11 11.68 23.68
C THR A 86 -4.35 12.95 24.02
N ASN A 87 -3.73 13.58 23.03
CA ASN A 87 -2.90 14.77 23.18
C ASN A 87 -3.64 15.99 22.60
N ASP A 88 -3.51 17.14 23.26
CA ASP A 88 -4.20 18.39 22.90
C ASP A 88 -3.23 19.44 22.32
N GLY A 89 -1.94 19.10 22.22
CA GLY A 89 -0.90 20.00 21.74
C GLY A 89 -0.42 21.01 22.77
N SER A 90 -0.85 20.90 24.03
CA SER A 90 -0.39 21.75 25.13
C SER A 90 1.06 21.43 25.52
N SER A 91 1.70 22.33 26.27
CA SER A 91 3.06 22.11 26.77
C SER A 91 3.19 20.91 27.73
N GLU A 92 2.07 20.46 28.33
CA GLU A 92 2.03 19.25 29.16
C GLU A 92 1.70 17.97 28.35
N LYS A 93 1.02 18.10 27.20
CA LYS A 93 0.64 16.98 26.32
C LYS A 93 0.84 17.33 24.83
N PRO A 94 2.10 17.44 24.38
CA PRO A 94 2.40 17.73 22.98
C PRO A 94 2.01 16.55 22.08
N TYR A 95 1.73 16.82 20.81
CA TYR A 95 1.61 15.76 19.80
C TYR A 95 2.96 15.07 19.59
N PHE A 96 2.95 13.74 19.53
CA PHE A 96 4.15 12.93 19.32
C PHE A 96 4.31 12.46 17.88
N MET A 97 3.26 12.57 17.07
CA MET A 97 3.31 12.28 15.65
C MET A 97 4.16 13.27 14.85
N ASP A 98 4.59 12.83 13.67
CA ASP A 98 5.35 13.64 12.73
C ASP A 98 4.55 14.85 12.22
N GLN A 99 5.16 16.04 12.26
CA GLN A 99 4.47 17.29 11.95
C GLN A 99 4.17 17.45 10.45
N ASP A 100 4.98 16.90 9.56
CA ASP A 100 4.73 16.97 8.11
C ASP A 100 3.52 16.09 7.73
N LEU A 101 3.37 14.95 8.40
CA LEU A 101 2.19 14.10 8.27
C LEU A 101 0.94 14.79 8.82
N MET A 102 1.05 15.50 9.94
CA MET A 102 -0.04 16.27 10.52
C MET A 102 -0.54 17.35 9.55
N VAL A 103 0.38 18.16 9.02
CA VAL A 103 0.07 19.26 8.09
C VAL A 103 -0.56 18.71 6.82
N SER A 104 0.00 17.66 6.22
CA SER A 104 -0.54 17.05 4.99
C SER A 104 -1.95 16.48 5.16
N VAL A 105 -2.28 15.93 6.33
CA VAL A 105 -3.61 15.40 6.63
C VAL A 105 -4.59 16.51 6.99
N LEU A 106 -4.14 17.59 7.62
CA LEU A 106 -4.95 18.77 7.96
C LEU A 106 -5.26 19.65 6.74
N ASP A 107 -4.31 19.79 5.81
CA ASP A 107 -4.49 20.49 4.52
C ASP A 107 -5.50 19.77 3.62
N LEU A 108 -5.68 18.46 3.82
CA LEU A 108 -6.77 17.70 3.17
C LEU A 108 -8.13 17.92 3.85
N HIS A 109 -8.16 18.62 4.98
CA HIS A 109 -9.32 18.90 5.83
C HIS A 109 -9.82 20.36 5.72
N VAL A 110 -9.10 21.23 4.99
CA VAL A 110 -9.47 22.62 4.65
C VAL A 110 -9.87 22.70 3.17
#